data_AF-A0A0F8Y2S2-F1
#
_entry.id   AF-A0A0F8Y2S2-F1
#
_cell.length_a   1.000
_cell.length_b   1.000
_cell.length_c   1.000
_cell.angle_alpha   90.00
_cell.angle_beta   90.00
_cell.angle_gamma   90.00
#
_symmetry.space_group_name_H-M   'P 1'
#
loop_
_entity.id
_entity.type
_entity.pdbx_description
1 polymer ?
#
loop_
_entity_poly.entity_id
_entity_poly.type
_entity_poly.pdbx_seq_one_letter_code
_entity_poly.pdbx_strand_id
1 'polypeptide(L)'
;TMLTPAEFARAVIPHGTTSAFTDPHEIANVLGLNGVRMMHDEALMQPINIFTQMPSCAPSAPGLETTGFEISAEDVAEAMAWPGIIGLGEMMNFPGVSNADPQMLAEIAATQRANKTVGGHYASPDLGPAFAAYVAGGPADDHEGTCEADAVARMRQGMRSMIRLGSAWYDVKTQITAITEKGLDPRNMILCTDDSHSGTITNEGHMNRVVRHAIDCGCDPLVALQMATINTATHFGLEREIGSLTPGRRADVILEINHATGEAHVEKLSAQVPATEAGVRSGDRTGAGNSPAAARPPSGSR
;
A
#
# COMPACT_ATOMS: atom_id res chain seq x y z
N THR A 1 15.43 0.39 1.80
CA THR A 1 15.69 -0.34 3.07
C THR A 1 16.97 -1.18 3.12
N MET A 2 17.61 -1.52 1.98
CA MET A 2 18.76 -2.44 1.89
C MET A 2 18.48 -3.87 2.41
N LEU A 3 17.22 -4.30 2.34
CA LEU A 3 16.77 -5.60 2.79
C LEU A 3 16.01 -6.28 1.65
N THR A 4 16.02 -7.62 1.61
CA THR A 4 15.06 -8.36 0.78
C THR A 4 13.65 -8.20 1.38
N PRO A 5 12.57 -8.46 0.62
CA PRO A 5 11.21 -8.47 1.15
C PRO A 5 11.05 -9.32 2.42
N ALA A 6 11.70 -10.48 2.52
CA ALA A 6 11.64 -11.31 3.73
C ALA A 6 12.29 -10.65 4.95
N GLU A 7 13.48 -10.09 4.78
CA GLU A 7 14.17 -9.41 5.88
C GLU A 7 13.49 -8.09 6.27
N PHE A 8 12.89 -7.39 5.30
CA PHE A 8 12.03 -6.25 5.56
C PHE A 8 10.82 -6.65 6.40
N ALA A 9 10.07 -7.69 5.99
CA ALA A 9 8.92 -8.19 6.73
C ALA A 9 9.30 -8.55 8.17
N ARG A 10 10.39 -9.30 8.35
CA ARG A 10 10.92 -9.67 9.67
C ARG A 10 11.23 -8.45 10.55
N ALA A 11 11.74 -7.37 9.95
CA ALA A 11 12.09 -6.15 10.67
C ALA A 11 10.87 -5.29 11.05
N VAL A 12 9.83 -5.22 10.21
CA VAL A 12 8.69 -4.30 10.43
C VAL A 12 7.51 -4.93 11.18
N ILE A 13 7.37 -6.26 11.19
CA ILE A 13 6.31 -6.97 11.92
C ILE A 13 6.30 -6.65 13.42
N PRO A 14 7.43 -6.64 14.14
CA PRO A 14 7.46 -6.28 15.57
C PRO A 14 6.97 -4.84 15.84
N HIS A 15 6.95 -4.00 14.81
CA HIS A 15 6.47 -2.63 14.86
C HIS A 15 5.02 -2.48 14.41
N GLY A 16 4.29 -3.58 14.21
CA GLY A 16 2.86 -3.57 13.86
C GLY A 16 2.57 -3.26 12.39
N THR A 17 3.58 -3.24 11.50
CA THR A 17 3.30 -3.08 10.06
C THR A 17 2.77 -4.39 9.51
N THR A 18 1.51 -4.39 9.05
CA THR A 18 0.83 -5.57 8.47
C THR A 18 0.69 -5.49 6.95
N SER A 19 0.82 -4.30 6.38
CA SER A 19 0.78 -4.05 4.94
C SER A 19 1.84 -3.03 4.55
N ALA A 20 2.55 -3.28 3.45
CA ALA A 20 3.48 -2.36 2.82
C ALA A 20 3.13 -2.19 1.33
N PHE A 21 3.36 -0.99 0.82
CA PHE A 21 3.17 -0.61 -0.58
C PHE A 21 4.53 -0.15 -1.07
N THR A 22 5.16 -0.96 -1.91
CA THR A 22 6.60 -0.83 -2.22
C THR A 22 6.80 -0.56 -3.69
N ASP A 23 7.56 0.48 -4.01
CA ASP A 23 8.12 0.71 -5.33
C ASP A 23 9.57 0.19 -5.37
N PRO A 24 9.87 -0.90 -6.10
CA PRO A 24 11.20 -1.46 -6.20
C PRO A 24 12.00 -0.80 -7.35
N HIS A 25 11.89 0.52 -7.54
CA HIS A 25 12.55 1.21 -8.65
C HIS A 25 14.09 1.08 -8.62
N GLU A 26 14.66 0.85 -7.43
CA GLU A 26 16.10 0.67 -7.26
C GLU A 26 16.61 -0.62 -7.92
N ILE A 27 15.91 -1.74 -7.71
CA ILE A 27 16.29 -2.99 -8.37
C ILE A 27 15.95 -2.96 -9.86
N ALA A 28 14.96 -2.16 -10.27
CA ALA A 28 14.61 -1.99 -11.68
C ALA A 28 15.73 -1.28 -12.45
N ASN A 29 16.32 -0.22 -11.89
CA ASN A 29 17.47 0.43 -12.51
C ASN A 29 18.68 -0.52 -12.67
N VAL A 30 18.82 -1.54 -11.81
CA VAL A 30 19.96 -2.47 -11.84
C VAL A 30 19.69 -3.73 -12.67
N LEU A 31 18.50 -4.33 -12.56
CA LEU A 31 18.15 -5.65 -13.11
C LEU A 31 16.90 -5.63 -14.01
N GLY A 32 16.33 -4.46 -14.26
CA GLY A 32 15.13 -4.28 -15.09
C GLY A 32 13.90 -4.98 -14.52
N LEU A 33 12.98 -5.34 -15.42
CA LEU A 33 11.73 -6.04 -15.07
C LEU A 33 11.97 -7.36 -14.32
N ASN A 34 13.08 -8.04 -14.59
CA ASN A 34 13.44 -9.28 -13.87
C ASN A 34 13.73 -9.02 -12.39
N GLY A 35 14.39 -7.91 -12.06
CA GLY A 35 14.61 -7.49 -10.68
C GLY A 35 13.30 -7.20 -9.96
N VAL A 36 12.40 -6.47 -10.64
CA VAL A 36 11.05 -6.18 -10.12
C VAL A 36 10.29 -7.47 -9.86
N ARG A 37 10.28 -8.40 -10.81
CA ARG A 37 9.62 -9.71 -10.68
C ARG A 37 10.18 -10.51 -9.50
N MET A 38 11.50 -10.49 -9.29
CA MET A 38 12.13 -11.16 -8.15
C MET A 38 11.61 -10.63 -6.81
N MET A 39 11.57 -9.30 -6.64
CA MET A 39 11.07 -8.69 -5.40
C MET A 39 9.57 -8.90 -5.23
N HIS A 40 8.80 -8.79 -6.30
CA HIS A 40 7.36 -9.07 -6.32
C HIS A 40 7.04 -10.51 -5.90
N ASP A 41 7.72 -11.49 -6.48
CA ASP A 41 7.46 -12.90 -6.20
C ASP A 41 7.86 -13.25 -4.76
N GLU A 42 8.95 -12.64 -4.23
CA GLU A 42 9.30 -12.77 -2.81
C GLU A 42 8.30 -12.09 -1.88
N ALA A 43 7.79 -10.92 -2.26
CA ALA A 43 6.75 -10.18 -1.51
C ALA A 43 5.47 -11.01 -1.32
N LEU A 44 5.04 -11.77 -2.33
CA LEU A 44 3.87 -12.64 -2.25
C LEU A 44 4.00 -13.81 -1.27
N MET A 45 5.24 -14.20 -0.93
CA MET A 45 5.52 -15.30 0.01
C MET A 45 5.54 -14.84 1.48
N GLN A 46 5.42 -13.53 1.75
CA GLN A 46 5.61 -13.00 3.09
C GLN A 46 4.39 -13.15 4.00
N PRO A 47 4.59 -13.21 5.33
CA PRO A 47 3.49 -13.33 6.31
C PRO A 47 2.69 -12.04 6.51
N ILE A 48 3.14 -10.92 5.93
CA ILE A 48 2.41 -9.65 5.85
C ILE A 48 2.07 -9.35 4.39
N ASN A 49 1.15 -8.42 4.15
CA ASN A 49 0.85 -8.02 2.78
C ASN A 49 1.95 -7.08 2.27
N ILE A 50 2.63 -7.43 1.19
CA ILE A 50 3.55 -6.54 0.50
C ILE A 50 3.04 -6.37 -0.92
N PHE A 51 2.41 -5.23 -1.18
CA PHE A 51 1.89 -4.87 -2.49
C PHE A 51 2.96 -4.12 -3.27
N THR A 52 3.15 -4.50 -4.52
CA THR A 52 4.19 -3.91 -5.36
C THR A 52 3.58 -2.85 -6.28
N GLN A 53 4.24 -1.71 -6.37
CA GLN A 53 4.06 -0.74 -7.45
C GLN A 53 5.04 -1.10 -8.56
N MET A 54 4.61 -1.03 -9.82
CA MET A 54 5.50 -1.20 -10.95
C MET A 54 6.35 0.07 -11.13
N PRO A 55 7.68 0.02 -11.09
CA PRO A 55 8.53 1.19 -11.29
C PRO A 55 8.19 1.95 -12.58
N SER A 56 8.21 3.27 -12.51
CA SER A 56 7.83 4.21 -13.56
C SER A 56 9.03 4.71 -14.38
N CYS A 57 10.14 5.06 -13.71
CA CYS A 57 11.24 5.76 -14.36
C CYS A 57 12.58 5.08 -14.07
N ALA A 58 12.96 4.17 -14.96
CA ALA A 58 14.34 3.67 -15.06
C ALA A 58 14.78 3.85 -16.52
N PRO A 59 15.70 4.78 -16.82
CA PRO A 59 16.30 5.76 -15.90
C PRO A 59 15.30 6.86 -15.48
N SER A 60 15.64 7.62 -14.45
CA SER A 60 14.89 8.81 -14.01
C SER A 60 14.99 9.97 -15.01
N ALA A 61 16.15 10.11 -15.66
CA ALA A 61 16.48 11.19 -16.58
C ALA A 61 17.15 10.65 -17.87
N PRO A 62 16.35 10.11 -18.81
CA PRO A 62 16.86 9.56 -20.07
C PRO A 62 17.81 10.52 -20.80
N GLY A 63 18.99 10.03 -21.20
CA GLY A 63 20.02 10.80 -21.90
C GLY A 63 20.93 11.66 -21.01
N LEU A 64 20.63 11.78 -19.71
CA LEU A 64 21.47 12.48 -18.73
C LEU A 64 22.21 11.52 -17.79
N GLU A 65 21.78 10.26 -17.73
CA GLU A 65 22.38 9.22 -16.91
C GLU A 65 22.47 7.87 -17.62
N THR A 66 23.08 6.89 -16.97
CA THR A 66 23.17 5.51 -17.44
C THR A 66 22.48 4.60 -16.44
N THR A 67 21.45 3.89 -16.89
CA THR A 67 20.80 2.81 -16.13
C THR A 67 21.33 1.45 -16.59
N GLY A 68 21.20 0.43 -15.74
CA GLY A 68 21.44 -0.96 -16.15
C GLY A 68 20.36 -1.46 -17.12
N PHE A 69 19.12 -1.01 -16.92
CA PHE A 69 17.97 -1.38 -17.75
C PHE A 69 16.97 -0.23 -17.87
N GLU A 70 16.35 -0.13 -19.04
CA GLU A 70 15.23 0.76 -19.28
C GLU A 70 13.90 0.05 -18.98
N ILE A 71 12.94 0.76 -18.41
CA ILE A 71 11.56 0.30 -18.28
C ILE A 71 10.72 0.94 -19.38
N SER A 72 9.98 0.11 -20.10
CA SER A 72 9.09 0.53 -21.19
C SER A 72 7.63 0.50 -20.77
N ALA A 73 6.77 1.13 -21.59
CA ALA A 73 5.32 1.05 -21.42
C ALA A 73 4.79 -0.38 -21.57
N GLU A 74 5.45 -1.22 -22.37
CA GLU A 74 5.16 -2.64 -22.51
C GLU A 74 5.46 -3.42 -21.22
N ASP A 75 6.60 -3.14 -20.56
CA ASP A 75 6.96 -3.74 -19.27
C ASP A 75 5.93 -3.37 -18.20
N VAL A 76 5.52 -2.10 -18.18
CA VAL A 76 4.45 -1.62 -17.29
C VAL A 76 3.14 -2.36 -17.57
N ALA A 77 2.72 -2.47 -18.84
CA ALA A 77 1.51 -3.18 -19.22
C ALA A 77 1.56 -4.67 -18.84
N GLU A 78 2.71 -5.33 -18.97
CA GLU A 78 2.91 -6.71 -18.52
C GLU A 78 2.72 -6.82 -17.00
N ALA A 79 3.39 -5.96 -16.22
CA ALA A 79 3.34 -5.98 -14.77
C ALA A 79 1.94 -5.68 -14.21
N MET A 80 1.16 -4.84 -14.89
CA MET A 80 -0.23 -4.59 -14.48
C MET A 80 -1.10 -5.87 -14.46
N ALA A 81 -0.72 -6.94 -15.15
CA ALA A 81 -1.41 -8.22 -15.10
C ALA A 81 -0.95 -9.14 -13.94
N TRP A 82 0.11 -8.80 -13.22
CA TRP A 82 0.65 -9.65 -12.15
C TRP A 82 -0.21 -9.57 -10.87
N PRO A 83 -0.33 -10.68 -10.12
CA PRO A 83 -1.10 -10.72 -8.89
C PRO A 83 -0.43 -9.88 -7.80
N GLY A 84 -1.14 -8.90 -7.22
CA GLY A 84 -0.60 -8.09 -6.12
C GLY A 84 0.15 -6.83 -6.57
N ILE A 85 0.29 -6.58 -7.88
CA ILE A 85 0.62 -5.25 -8.40
C ILE A 85 -0.55 -4.32 -8.16
N ILE A 86 -0.35 -3.19 -7.50
CA ILE A 86 -1.44 -2.27 -7.11
C ILE A 86 -1.44 -0.95 -7.89
N GLY A 87 -0.45 -0.71 -8.73
CA GLY A 87 -0.29 0.57 -9.39
C GLY A 87 1.07 0.77 -10.02
N LEU A 88 1.23 1.95 -10.62
CA LEU A 88 2.52 2.48 -11.04
C LEU A 88 3.22 3.12 -9.85
N GLY A 89 4.53 2.97 -9.81
CA GLY A 89 5.44 3.61 -8.88
C GLY A 89 5.47 5.11 -9.08
N GLU A 90 6.38 5.76 -8.37
CA GLU A 90 6.41 7.20 -8.26
C GLU A 90 6.81 7.86 -9.59
N MET A 91 5.92 8.57 -10.27
CA MET A 91 6.20 9.16 -11.59
C MET A 91 7.10 10.40 -11.46
N MET A 92 8.42 10.17 -11.31
CA MET A 92 9.45 11.19 -11.06
C MET A 92 9.82 12.03 -12.28
N ASN A 93 9.58 11.53 -13.50
CA ASN A 93 9.70 12.34 -14.72
C ASN A 93 8.48 13.25 -14.89
N PHE A 94 8.19 14.06 -13.86
CA PHE A 94 7.14 15.07 -13.88
C PHE A 94 7.30 16.10 -15.01
N PRO A 95 8.51 16.49 -15.47
CA PRO A 95 8.64 17.35 -16.65
C PRO A 95 8.14 16.66 -17.92
N GLY A 96 8.43 15.36 -18.09
CA GLY A 96 7.93 14.56 -19.21
C GLY A 96 6.41 14.53 -19.24
N VAL A 97 5.77 14.20 -18.11
CA VAL A 97 4.31 14.21 -18.00
C VAL A 97 3.72 15.59 -18.30
N SER A 98 4.29 16.66 -17.70
CA SER A 98 3.81 18.04 -17.89
C SER A 98 3.90 18.51 -19.34
N ASN A 99 4.86 17.97 -20.10
CA ASN A 99 5.08 18.28 -21.53
C ASN A 99 4.51 17.22 -22.48
N ALA A 100 3.67 16.32 -21.98
CA ALA A 100 3.02 15.25 -22.74
C ALA A 100 4.00 14.32 -23.48
N ASP A 101 5.08 13.92 -22.80
CA ASP A 101 6.00 12.90 -23.30
C ASP A 101 5.23 11.59 -23.62
N PRO A 102 5.34 11.05 -24.85
CA PRO A 102 4.56 9.89 -25.25
C PRO A 102 4.82 8.62 -24.42
N GLN A 103 6.05 8.42 -23.95
CA GLN A 103 6.38 7.23 -23.16
C GLN A 103 5.75 7.31 -21.78
N MET A 104 5.92 8.44 -21.08
CA MET A 104 5.32 8.65 -19.75
C MET A 104 3.79 8.54 -19.80
N LEU A 105 3.16 9.13 -20.82
CA LEU A 105 1.72 9.03 -21.01
C LEU A 105 1.27 7.60 -21.36
N ALA A 106 2.09 6.81 -22.05
CA ALA A 106 1.76 5.43 -22.36
C ALA A 106 1.78 4.52 -21.12
N GLU A 107 2.75 4.70 -20.23
CA GLU A 107 2.84 3.99 -18.93
C GLU A 107 1.66 4.33 -18.01
N ILE A 108 1.33 5.62 -17.90
CA ILE A 108 0.16 6.11 -17.16
C ILE A 108 -1.12 5.50 -17.75
N ALA A 109 -1.28 5.54 -19.07
CA ALA A 109 -2.46 5.01 -19.73
C ALA A 109 -2.58 3.48 -19.56
N ALA A 110 -1.47 2.74 -19.55
CA ALA A 110 -1.46 1.30 -19.26
C ALA A 110 -1.98 1.00 -17.84
N THR A 111 -1.52 1.79 -16.87
CA THR A 111 -1.92 1.70 -15.47
C THR A 111 -3.41 2.00 -15.27
N GLN A 112 -3.88 3.11 -15.86
CA GLN A 112 -5.29 3.50 -15.79
C GLN A 112 -6.22 2.50 -16.48
N ARG A 113 -5.82 1.91 -17.62
CA ARG A 113 -6.58 0.84 -18.27
C ARG A 113 -6.73 -0.40 -17.39
N ALA A 114 -5.77 -0.65 -16.50
CA ALA A 114 -5.83 -1.72 -15.50
C ALA A 114 -6.66 -1.35 -14.26
N ASN A 115 -7.23 -0.13 -14.20
CA ASN A 115 -7.92 0.44 -13.03
C ASN A 115 -7.05 0.46 -11.77
N LYS A 116 -5.76 0.77 -11.92
CA LYS A 116 -4.80 0.85 -10.82
C LYS A 116 -4.31 2.28 -10.63
N THR A 117 -3.76 2.55 -9.45
CA THR A 117 -3.33 3.89 -9.04
C THR A 117 -2.02 4.27 -9.73
N VAL A 118 -1.89 5.52 -10.14
CA VAL A 118 -0.64 6.10 -10.66
C VAL A 118 0.00 6.89 -9.53
N GLY A 119 1.13 6.39 -9.02
CA GLY A 119 1.92 7.08 -8.00
C GLY A 119 2.56 8.36 -8.58
N GLY A 120 2.72 9.37 -7.75
CA GLY A 120 3.38 10.61 -8.12
C GLY A 120 4.61 10.95 -7.30
N HIS A 121 5.41 11.83 -7.88
CA HIS A 121 6.66 12.37 -7.35
C HIS A 121 6.90 13.73 -8.03
N TYR A 122 6.43 14.81 -7.41
CA TYR A 122 6.59 16.17 -7.91
C TYR A 122 7.57 16.96 -7.04
N ALA A 123 8.86 16.73 -7.24
CA ALA A 123 9.95 17.33 -6.46
C ALA A 123 10.26 18.81 -6.80
N SER A 124 9.45 19.46 -7.64
CA SER A 124 9.61 20.88 -7.95
C SER A 124 8.86 21.75 -6.92
N PRO A 125 9.47 22.85 -6.44
CA PRO A 125 8.79 23.80 -5.56
C PRO A 125 7.75 24.66 -6.31
N ASP A 126 7.78 24.68 -7.66
CA ASP A 126 6.80 25.41 -8.46
C ASP A 126 5.51 24.61 -8.63
N LEU A 127 4.48 24.97 -7.85
CA LEU A 127 3.15 24.36 -7.89
C LEU A 127 2.18 25.09 -8.84
N GLY A 128 2.72 25.74 -9.88
CA GLY A 128 1.98 26.48 -10.91
C GLY A 128 1.37 25.61 -12.02
N PRO A 129 1.24 26.13 -13.25
CA PRO A 129 0.61 25.42 -14.36
C PRO A 129 1.24 24.07 -14.71
N ALA A 130 2.56 23.91 -14.55
CA ALA A 130 3.25 22.64 -14.79
C ALA A 130 2.79 21.57 -13.79
N PHE A 131 2.67 21.92 -12.51
CA PHE A 131 2.09 21.03 -11.51
C PHE A 131 0.65 20.65 -11.84
N ALA A 132 -0.19 21.62 -12.22
CA ALA A 132 -1.57 21.32 -12.63
C ALA A 132 -1.63 20.38 -13.86
N ALA A 133 -0.72 20.54 -14.83
CA ALA A 133 -0.60 19.65 -15.98
C ALA A 133 -0.15 18.24 -15.54
N TYR A 134 0.79 18.14 -14.60
CA TYR A 134 1.20 16.87 -14.01
C TYR A 134 0.02 16.13 -13.36
N VAL A 135 -0.74 16.80 -12.48
CA VAL A 135 -1.93 16.19 -11.84
C VAL A 135 -2.95 15.75 -12.89
N ALA A 136 -3.22 16.60 -13.89
CA ALA A 136 -4.14 16.27 -14.98
C ALA A 136 -3.64 15.09 -15.84
N GLY A 137 -2.33 14.84 -15.86
CA GLY A 137 -1.72 13.73 -16.59
C GLY A 137 -2.09 12.36 -16.01
N GLY A 138 -2.36 12.25 -14.71
CA GLY A 138 -2.79 10.99 -14.09
C GLY A 138 -2.25 10.67 -12.70
N PRO A 139 -1.05 11.10 -12.28
CA PRO A 139 -0.56 10.91 -10.92
C PRO A 139 -1.56 11.37 -9.86
N ALA A 140 -1.84 10.48 -8.91
CA ALA A 140 -2.95 10.63 -7.95
C ALA A 140 -2.49 10.91 -6.51
N ASP A 141 -1.20 10.80 -6.25
CA ASP A 141 -0.56 11.08 -4.97
C ASP A 141 0.76 11.80 -5.17
N ASP A 142 1.30 12.35 -4.09
CA ASP A 142 2.66 12.87 -4.07
C ASP A 142 3.21 12.87 -2.64
N HIS A 143 4.48 12.53 -2.50
CA HIS A 143 5.20 12.53 -1.23
C HIS A 143 6.30 13.57 -1.12
N GLU A 144 6.51 14.38 -2.17
CA GLU A 144 7.60 15.37 -2.22
C GLU A 144 7.32 16.71 -1.54
N GLY A 145 6.16 16.86 -0.88
CA GLY A 145 5.88 18.04 -0.07
C GLY A 145 6.79 18.14 1.15
N THR A 146 7.20 19.36 1.53
CA THR A 146 8.06 19.61 2.70
C THR A 146 7.51 20.69 3.64
N CYS A 147 6.47 21.42 3.23
CA CYS A 147 5.80 22.44 4.04
C CYS A 147 4.27 22.39 3.94
N GLU A 148 3.57 23.07 4.85
CA GLU A 148 2.10 23.13 4.87
C GLU A 148 1.49 23.50 3.51
N ALA A 149 2.09 24.50 2.83
CA ALA A 149 1.58 24.97 1.55
C ALA A 149 1.60 23.88 0.47
N ASP A 150 2.58 22.97 0.53
CA ASP A 150 2.74 21.85 -0.39
C ASP A 150 1.58 20.86 -0.25
N ALA A 151 1.31 20.44 0.99
CA ALA A 151 0.20 19.53 1.30
C ALA A 151 -1.15 20.14 0.92
N VAL A 152 -1.35 21.43 1.26
CA VAL A 152 -2.57 22.16 0.91
C VAL A 152 -2.79 22.23 -0.60
N ALA A 153 -1.74 22.52 -1.38
CA ALA A 153 -1.83 22.59 -2.83
C ALA A 153 -2.19 21.24 -3.45
N ARG A 154 -1.52 20.16 -3.03
CA ARG A 154 -1.76 18.79 -3.51
C ARG A 154 -3.18 18.32 -3.23
N MET A 155 -3.63 18.46 -1.98
CA MET A 155 -4.97 18.07 -1.58
C MET A 155 -6.06 18.87 -2.29
N ARG A 156 -5.82 20.16 -2.59
CA ARG A 156 -6.76 21.00 -3.35
C ARG A 156 -6.86 20.62 -4.83
N GLN A 157 -5.81 20.03 -5.39
CA GLN A 157 -5.84 19.46 -6.75
C GLN A 157 -6.41 18.03 -6.77
N GLY A 158 -6.85 17.49 -5.62
CA GLY A 158 -7.43 16.17 -5.53
C GLY A 158 -6.43 15.02 -5.39
N MET A 159 -5.13 15.32 -5.24
CA MET A 159 -4.12 14.31 -4.95
C MET A 159 -4.19 13.90 -3.47
N ARG A 160 -3.77 12.67 -3.16
CA ARG A 160 -3.41 12.31 -1.78
C ARG A 160 -2.06 12.93 -1.43
N SER A 161 -1.99 13.69 -0.35
CA SER A 161 -0.72 14.14 0.20
C SER A 161 -0.13 13.02 1.06
N MET A 162 0.97 12.41 0.62
CA MET A 162 1.71 11.39 1.37
C MET A 162 2.80 12.08 2.18
N ILE A 163 2.62 12.21 3.50
CA ILE A 163 3.57 12.96 4.33
C ILE A 163 4.58 12.01 4.99
N ARG A 164 5.87 12.31 4.79
CA ARG A 164 6.97 11.38 5.06
C ARG A 164 7.57 11.54 6.44
N LEU A 165 7.87 10.41 7.07
CA LEU A 165 8.88 10.32 8.12
C LEU A 165 9.77 9.11 7.87
N GLY A 166 10.87 9.35 7.16
CA GLY A 166 11.89 8.36 6.76
C GLY A 166 13.22 8.57 7.48
N SER A 167 14.28 7.91 7.01
CA SER A 167 15.61 8.08 7.63
C SER A 167 16.22 9.45 7.37
N ALA A 168 15.85 10.10 6.26
CA ALA A 168 16.32 11.44 5.88
C ALA A 168 15.19 12.49 5.82
N TRP A 169 13.93 12.04 5.82
CA TRP A 169 12.75 12.87 5.60
C TRP A 169 11.97 13.05 6.91
N TYR A 170 11.62 14.30 7.26
CA TYR A 170 10.96 14.65 8.53
C TYR A 170 9.73 15.55 8.32
N ASP A 171 9.06 15.37 7.18
CA ASP A 171 8.11 16.33 6.62
C ASP A 171 6.72 16.27 7.28
N VAL A 172 6.42 15.23 8.07
CA VAL A 172 5.16 15.12 8.84
C VAL A 172 4.92 16.38 9.66
N LYS A 173 5.93 16.86 10.39
CA LYS A 173 5.78 17.96 11.35
C LYS A 173 5.25 19.25 10.72
N THR A 174 5.73 19.58 9.53
CA THR A 174 5.39 20.83 8.83
C THR A 174 4.11 20.69 8.03
N GLN A 175 3.80 19.50 7.49
CA GLN A 175 2.67 19.29 6.61
C GLN A 175 1.36 18.94 7.34
N ILE A 176 1.44 18.34 8.53
CA ILE A 176 0.25 17.91 9.30
C ILE A 176 -0.67 19.09 9.67
N THR A 177 -0.14 20.31 9.71
CA THR A 177 -0.91 21.54 9.99
C THR A 177 -1.96 21.83 8.93
N ALA A 178 -1.84 21.27 7.72
CA ALA A 178 -2.90 21.33 6.71
C ALA A 178 -4.23 20.75 7.24
N ILE A 179 -4.18 19.70 8.06
CA ILE A 179 -5.39 19.11 8.66
C ILE A 179 -5.66 19.62 10.06
N THR A 180 -4.64 19.85 10.90
CA THR A 180 -4.85 20.25 12.30
C THR A 180 -5.15 21.75 12.46
N GLU A 181 -4.68 22.60 11.54
CA GLU A 181 -4.85 24.05 11.62
C GLU A 181 -5.65 24.63 10.45
N LYS A 182 -5.43 24.16 9.22
CA LYS A 182 -6.13 24.68 8.02
C LYS A 182 -7.46 23.99 7.73
N GLY A 183 -7.78 22.92 8.44
CA GLY A 183 -9.08 22.23 8.35
C GLY A 183 -9.30 21.49 7.03
N LEU A 184 -8.24 21.05 6.34
CA LEU A 184 -8.38 20.14 5.21
C LEU A 184 -8.86 18.76 5.67
N ASP A 185 -9.52 18.04 4.77
CA ASP A 185 -10.06 16.72 5.08
C ASP A 185 -8.96 15.67 5.21
N PRO A 186 -8.78 15.05 6.40
CA PRO A 186 -7.71 14.09 6.63
C PRO A 186 -7.84 12.83 5.78
N ARG A 187 -9.00 12.54 5.17
CA ARG A 187 -9.11 11.42 4.22
C ARG A 187 -8.14 11.58 3.06
N ASN A 188 -7.82 12.80 2.65
CA ASN A 188 -6.90 13.10 1.53
C ASN A 188 -5.41 13.12 1.91
N MET A 189 -5.06 12.62 3.10
CA MET A 189 -3.67 12.55 3.58
C MET A 189 -3.29 11.12 3.96
N ILE A 190 -2.05 10.73 3.69
CA ILE A 190 -1.51 9.40 3.98
C ILE A 190 -0.18 9.58 4.73
N LEU A 191 0.07 8.75 5.73
CA LEU A 191 1.37 8.67 6.38
C LEU A 191 2.24 7.64 5.65
N CYS A 192 3.48 7.98 5.34
CA CYS A 192 4.44 7.02 4.75
C CYS A 192 5.85 7.21 5.34
N THR A 193 6.69 6.21 5.14
CA THR A 193 8.12 6.31 5.49
C THR A 193 8.96 6.87 4.36
N ASP A 194 8.53 6.64 3.11
CA ASP A 194 9.43 6.69 1.96
C ASP A 194 10.68 5.83 2.28
N ASP A 195 11.88 6.29 1.93
CA ASP A 195 13.12 5.64 2.29
C ASP A 195 13.39 5.54 3.80
N SER A 196 13.53 4.29 4.26
CA SER A 196 14.01 3.96 5.60
C SER A 196 15.19 3.01 5.57
N HIS A 197 16.30 3.43 6.16
CA HIS A 197 17.49 2.63 6.38
C HIS A 197 17.20 1.50 7.37
N SER A 198 17.76 0.30 7.14
CA SER A 198 17.56 -0.88 8.02
C SER A 198 17.88 -0.58 9.49
N GLY A 199 18.92 0.21 9.74
CA GLY A 199 19.27 0.74 11.06
C GLY A 199 18.18 1.59 11.72
N THR A 200 17.49 2.47 10.98
CA THR A 200 16.34 3.24 11.51
C THR A 200 15.19 2.30 11.84
N ILE A 201 14.87 1.37 10.92
CA ILE A 201 13.79 0.39 11.15
C ILE A 201 14.05 -0.39 12.44
N THR A 202 15.26 -0.92 12.60
CA THR A 202 15.61 -1.80 13.73
C THR A 202 15.70 -1.04 15.06
N ASN A 203 16.23 0.19 15.07
CA ASN A 203 16.52 0.91 16.31
C ASN A 203 15.43 1.89 16.74
N GLU A 204 14.64 2.41 15.80
CA GLU A 204 13.65 3.48 16.04
C GLU A 204 12.21 3.06 15.70
N GLY A 205 12.06 2.09 14.79
CA GLY A 205 10.78 1.58 14.30
C GLY A 205 10.47 1.94 12.85
N HIS A 206 9.26 1.63 12.41
CA HIS A 206 8.76 1.80 11.04
C HIS A 206 7.51 2.71 11.04
N MET A 207 6.36 2.26 10.53
CA MET A 207 5.13 3.06 10.55
C MET A 207 4.66 3.46 11.96
N ASN A 208 4.95 2.66 12.99
CA ASN A 208 4.64 3.01 14.38
C ASN A 208 5.33 4.29 14.85
N ARG A 209 6.54 4.62 14.36
CA ARG A 209 7.18 5.91 14.70
C ARG A 209 6.55 7.06 13.92
N VAL A 210 6.12 6.84 12.68
CA VAL A 210 5.42 7.85 11.87
C VAL A 210 4.11 8.25 12.52
N VAL A 211 3.29 7.27 12.92
CA VAL A 211 2.02 7.48 13.62
C VAL A 211 2.23 8.20 14.95
N ARG A 212 3.17 7.72 15.79
CA ARG A 212 3.49 8.39 17.06
C ARG A 212 3.94 9.84 16.84
N HIS A 213 4.80 10.08 15.86
CA HIS A 213 5.28 11.42 15.57
C HIS A 213 4.17 12.36 15.08
N ALA A 214 3.24 11.89 14.26
CA ALA A 214 2.07 12.67 13.85
C ALA A 214 1.22 13.08 15.07
N ILE A 215 1.02 12.15 16.02
CA ILE A 215 0.30 12.42 17.28
C ILE A 215 1.06 13.43 18.14
N ASP A 216 2.37 13.29 18.28
CA ASP A 216 3.23 14.23 19.02
C ASP A 216 3.20 15.65 18.40
N CYS A 217 2.95 15.75 17.10
CA CYS A 217 2.74 17.01 16.38
C CYS A 217 1.31 17.57 16.51
N GLY A 218 0.46 16.97 17.34
CA GLY A 218 -0.89 17.45 17.63
C GLY A 218 -1.99 16.86 16.75
N CYS A 219 -1.71 15.82 15.96
CA CYS A 219 -2.75 15.09 15.25
C CYS A 219 -3.61 14.27 16.23
N ASP A 220 -4.93 14.28 16.03
CA ASP A 220 -5.82 13.35 16.74
C ASP A 220 -5.39 11.89 16.48
N PRO A 221 -5.26 11.03 17.51
CA PRO A 221 -4.81 9.66 17.33
C PRO A 221 -5.65 8.80 16.38
N LEU A 222 -6.98 8.97 16.36
CA LEU A 222 -7.84 8.24 15.42
C LEU A 222 -7.62 8.72 14.00
N VAL A 223 -7.38 10.01 13.81
CA VAL A 223 -7.01 10.57 12.50
C VAL A 223 -5.64 10.06 12.04
N ALA A 224 -4.65 10.00 12.93
CA ALA A 224 -3.33 9.42 12.60
C ALA A 224 -3.43 7.95 12.17
N LEU A 225 -4.24 7.16 12.89
CA LEU A 225 -4.53 5.77 12.50
C LEU A 225 -5.27 5.70 11.16
N GLN A 226 -6.26 6.56 10.92
CA GLN A 226 -6.99 6.63 9.65
C GLN A 226 -6.03 6.85 8.46
N MET A 227 -5.09 7.79 8.60
CA MET A 227 -4.08 8.12 7.58
C MET A 227 -3.07 6.99 7.32
N ALA A 228 -2.81 6.14 8.32
CA ALA A 228 -1.92 4.99 8.20
C ALA A 228 -2.63 3.68 7.81
N THR A 229 -3.96 3.66 7.73
CA THR A 229 -4.74 2.44 7.50
C THR A 229 -5.74 2.60 6.34
N ILE A 230 -6.97 3.04 6.62
CA ILE A 230 -8.07 3.05 5.65
C ILE A 230 -7.85 4.03 4.50
N ASN A 231 -7.14 5.14 4.74
CA ASN A 231 -6.81 6.10 3.68
C ASN A 231 -5.91 5.44 2.63
N THR A 232 -4.84 4.77 3.07
CA THR A 232 -3.92 4.04 2.18
C THR A 232 -4.63 2.91 1.45
N ALA A 233 -5.46 2.14 2.17
CA ALA A 233 -6.24 1.07 1.55
C ALA A 233 -7.19 1.61 0.47
N THR A 234 -7.91 2.70 0.75
CA THR A 234 -8.83 3.31 -0.22
C THR A 234 -8.09 3.91 -1.42
N HIS A 235 -6.92 4.51 -1.19
CA HIS A 235 -6.10 5.10 -2.25
C HIS A 235 -5.65 4.08 -3.30
N PHE A 236 -5.31 2.87 -2.85
CA PHE A 236 -4.91 1.77 -3.74
C PHE A 236 -6.05 0.80 -4.09
N GLY A 237 -7.32 1.15 -3.81
CA GLY A 237 -8.48 0.33 -4.15
C GLY A 237 -8.60 -1.00 -3.37
N LEU A 238 -8.00 -1.06 -2.18
CA LEU A 238 -7.95 -2.23 -1.29
C LEU A 238 -8.83 -2.06 -0.04
N GLU A 239 -9.71 -1.07 0.02
CA GLU A 239 -10.55 -0.81 1.18
C GLU A 239 -11.57 -1.91 1.46
N ARG A 240 -11.81 -2.84 0.54
CA ARG A 240 -12.61 -4.05 0.78
C ARG A 240 -11.79 -5.22 1.29
N GLU A 241 -10.47 -5.11 1.27
CA GLU A 241 -9.51 -6.15 1.68
C GLU A 241 -8.85 -5.83 3.02
N ILE A 242 -8.36 -4.60 3.21
CA ILE A 242 -7.53 -4.20 4.37
C ILE A 242 -7.90 -2.80 4.89
N GLY A 243 -7.18 -2.34 5.91
CA GLY A 243 -7.23 -0.96 6.41
C GLY A 243 -8.33 -0.66 7.41
N SER A 244 -9.20 -1.62 7.77
CA SER A 244 -10.19 -1.43 8.84
C SER A 244 -10.65 -2.75 9.46
N LEU A 245 -11.06 -2.67 10.73
CA LEU A 245 -11.71 -3.78 11.45
C LEU A 245 -13.18 -3.84 11.06
N THR A 246 -13.53 -4.63 10.05
CA THR A 246 -14.92 -4.74 9.56
C THR A 246 -15.18 -6.11 8.92
N PRO A 247 -16.40 -6.66 9.01
CA PRO A 247 -16.73 -7.95 8.41
C PRO A 247 -16.37 -8.05 6.92
N GLY A 248 -15.72 -9.15 6.54
CA GLY A 248 -15.33 -9.47 5.17
C GLY A 248 -13.94 -8.97 4.76
N ARG A 249 -13.22 -8.25 5.63
CA ARG A 249 -11.82 -7.83 5.41
C ARG A 249 -10.83 -8.80 6.06
N ARG A 250 -9.56 -8.73 5.66
CA ARG A 250 -8.46 -9.47 6.30
C ARG A 250 -8.32 -9.06 7.76
N ALA A 251 -8.00 -10.04 8.61
CA ALA A 251 -7.79 -9.83 10.04
C ALA A 251 -6.36 -9.35 10.34
N ASP A 252 -5.95 -8.26 9.69
CA ASP A 252 -4.66 -7.63 9.92
C ASP A 252 -4.79 -6.69 11.12
N VAL A 253 -4.49 -7.20 12.31
CA VAL A 253 -4.76 -6.52 13.59
C VAL A 253 -3.49 -6.35 14.40
N ILE A 254 -3.36 -5.16 15.01
CA ILE A 254 -2.39 -4.88 16.07
C ILE A 254 -3.15 -4.85 17.39
N LEU A 255 -2.69 -5.63 18.36
CA LEU A 255 -3.22 -5.60 19.72
C LEU A 255 -2.20 -4.91 20.61
N GLU A 256 -2.57 -3.76 21.16
CA GLU A 256 -1.76 -3.03 22.13
C GLU A 256 -2.32 -3.27 23.53
N ILE A 257 -1.50 -3.84 24.42
CA ILE A 257 -1.89 -4.11 25.81
C ILE A 257 -1.51 -2.90 26.65
N ASN A 258 -2.51 -2.14 27.09
CA ASN A 258 -2.29 -1.08 28.06
C ASN A 258 -2.20 -1.69 29.47
N HIS A 259 -0.98 -1.83 29.99
CA HIS A 259 -0.72 -2.43 31.29
C HIS A 259 -1.23 -1.62 32.50
N ALA A 260 -1.84 -0.45 32.30
CA ALA A 260 -2.40 0.36 33.38
C ALA A 260 -3.60 -0.29 34.11
N THR A 261 -4.27 -1.29 33.50
CA THR A 261 -5.49 -1.89 34.06
C THR A 261 -5.35 -3.35 34.51
N GLY A 262 -4.18 -3.98 34.41
CA GLY A 262 -3.92 -5.31 35.00
C GLY A 262 -4.66 -6.49 34.35
N GLU A 263 -5.26 -6.32 33.17
CA GLU A 263 -5.85 -7.41 32.40
C GLU A 263 -4.98 -7.70 31.17
N ALA A 264 -4.56 -8.95 30.98
CA ALA A 264 -3.81 -9.39 29.81
C ALA A 264 -4.53 -10.57 29.18
N HIS A 265 -4.99 -10.48 27.91
CA HIS A 265 -5.41 -11.66 27.17
C HIS A 265 -5.24 -11.55 25.63
N VAL A 266 -4.33 -12.43 25.15
CA VAL A 266 -4.16 -13.08 23.83
C VAL A 266 -3.50 -12.30 22.67
N GLU A 267 -2.28 -12.73 22.34
CA GLU A 267 -1.62 -12.57 21.03
C GLU A 267 -2.25 -13.49 19.97
N LYS A 268 -2.59 -12.91 18.82
CA LYS A 268 -2.44 -13.60 17.53
C LYS A 268 -2.23 -12.60 16.40
N LEU A 269 -1.02 -12.58 15.82
CA LEU A 269 -0.84 -12.22 14.42
C LEU A 269 -1.50 -13.32 13.58
N SER A 270 -2.62 -13.05 12.90
CA SER A 270 -2.96 -13.88 11.74
C SER A 270 -2.27 -13.31 10.51
N ALA A 271 -1.01 -13.68 10.35
CA ALA A 271 -0.48 -13.93 9.02
C ALA A 271 -1.37 -15.03 8.40
N GLN A 272 -1.94 -14.74 7.22
CA GLN A 272 -2.67 -15.63 6.32
C GLN A 272 -3.08 -17.01 6.89
N VAL A 273 -4.38 -17.26 7.05
CA VAL A 273 -4.85 -18.63 6.82
C VAL A 273 -4.96 -18.75 5.30
N PRO A 274 -4.14 -19.56 4.61
CA PRO A 274 -4.36 -19.81 3.20
C PRO A 274 -5.78 -20.35 3.04
N ALA A 275 -6.52 -19.85 2.07
CA ALA A 275 -7.76 -20.46 1.64
C ALA A 275 -7.45 -21.79 0.92
N THR A 276 -6.92 -22.78 1.65
CA THR A 276 -6.80 -24.15 1.18
C THR A 276 -7.73 -25.01 2.02
N GLU A 277 -8.72 -25.59 1.34
CA GLU A 277 -9.68 -26.58 1.82
C GLU A 277 -10.91 -26.08 2.60
N ALA A 278 -11.64 -25.12 2.03
CA ALA A 278 -13.11 -25.12 2.17
C ALA A 278 -13.70 -26.27 1.31
N GLY A 279 -13.38 -27.50 1.69
CA GLY A 279 -13.62 -28.70 0.89
C GLY A 279 -13.72 -29.98 1.71
N VAL A 280 -14.26 -29.91 2.94
CA VAL A 280 -14.64 -31.12 3.68
C VAL A 280 -16.11 -31.03 4.04
N ARG A 281 -16.92 -31.72 3.23
CA ARG A 281 -18.29 -32.11 3.59
C ARG A 281 -18.20 -32.97 4.86
N SER A 282 -18.57 -32.41 6.00
CA SER A 282 -18.85 -33.20 7.19
C SER A 282 -20.28 -33.73 7.13
N GLY A 283 -20.45 -35.03 6.98
CA GLY A 283 -21.76 -35.65 7.14
C GLY A 283 -21.91 -37.07 6.62
N ASP A 284 -20.91 -37.94 6.78
CA ASP A 284 -21.17 -39.38 6.75
C ASP A 284 -20.30 -40.12 7.76
N ARG A 285 -20.93 -40.58 8.84
CA ARG A 285 -20.49 -41.71 9.67
C ARG A 285 -21.73 -42.41 10.21
N THR A 286 -22.05 -43.56 9.58
CA THR A 286 -22.22 -44.91 10.19
C THR A 286 -22.99 -44.97 11.52
N GLY A 287 -24.03 -45.77 11.76
CA GLY A 287 -24.45 -47.04 11.16
C GLY A 287 -25.03 -47.92 12.28
N ALA A 288 -25.95 -48.82 11.91
CA ALA A 288 -26.46 -49.98 12.66
C ALA A 288 -27.41 -49.77 13.86
N GLY A 289 -28.70 -50.07 13.60
CA GLY A 289 -29.71 -50.45 14.60
C GLY A 289 -30.85 -51.21 13.90
N ASN A 290 -30.98 -52.50 14.23
CA ASN A 290 -31.81 -53.50 13.55
C ASN A 290 -33.33 -53.23 13.60
N SER A 291 -34.00 -53.76 12.56
CA SER A 291 -35.44 -53.83 12.27
C SER A 291 -36.30 -54.53 13.35
N PRO A 292 -37.65 -54.43 13.33
CA PRO A 292 -38.43 -55.27 12.40
C PRO A 292 -39.68 -54.62 11.74
N ALA A 293 -40.14 -55.35 10.73
CA ALA A 293 -41.20 -55.09 9.76
C ALA A 293 -42.62 -54.81 10.29
N ALA A 294 -43.40 -54.05 9.50
CA ALA A 294 -44.84 -54.27 9.31
C ALA A 294 -45.39 -53.63 8.01
N ALA A 295 -45.85 -54.51 7.11
CA ALA A 295 -46.97 -54.42 6.15
C ALA A 295 -47.38 -53.09 5.44
N ARG A 296 -47.35 -53.14 4.09
CA ARG A 296 -48.24 -52.46 3.09
C ARG A 296 -49.72 -52.91 3.26
N PRO A 297 -50.79 -52.36 2.58
CA PRO A 297 -50.86 -51.54 1.33
C PRO A 297 -52.01 -50.45 1.37
N PRO A 298 -52.66 -50.02 0.25
CA PRO A 298 -52.21 -49.61 -1.08
C PRO A 298 -52.58 -48.14 -1.45
N SER A 299 -52.09 -47.76 -2.63
CA SER A 299 -52.50 -46.66 -3.52
C SER A 299 -53.99 -46.32 -3.57
N GLY A 300 -54.31 -45.02 -3.59
CA GLY A 300 -55.57 -44.48 -4.06
C GLY A 300 -55.37 -43.07 -4.60
N SER A 301 -55.62 -42.88 -5.88
CA SER A 301 -55.68 -41.61 -6.59
C SER A 301 -57.00 -40.89 -6.29
N ARG A 302 -56.91 -39.62 -5.88
CA ARG A 302 -57.68 -38.45 -6.36
C ARG A 302 -57.17 -37.21 -5.67
#